data_AF-A0A496V903-F1
#
_entry.id   AF-A0A496V903-F1
#
_cell.length_a   1.000
_cell.length_b   1.000
_cell.length_c   1.000
_cell.angle_alpha   90.00
_cell.angle_beta   90.00
_cell.angle_gamma   90.00
#
_symmetry.space_group_name_H-M   'P 1'
#
loop_
_entity.id
_entity.type
_entity.pdbx_description
1 polymer ?
#
loop_
_entity_poly.entity_id
_entity_poly.type
_entity_poly.pdbx_seq_one_letter_code
_entity_poly.pdbx_strand_id
1 'polypeptide(L)'
;MIHLVTTDITGVDALKLVREGQQLRCPRCASIIKTIPEDWRPGMHLCGMECPNEPRHFTIYCDDRNAMKEMRASMKATANKN
;
A
#
# COMPACT_ATOMS: atom_id res chain seq x y z
N MET A 1 6.16 9.07 19.18
CA MET A 1 5.61 8.52 17.93
C MET A 1 4.60 9.52 17.41
N ILE A 2 4.85 10.13 16.25
CA ILE A 2 3.92 11.09 15.64
C ILE A 2 2.91 10.26 14.84
N HIS A 3 1.61 10.44 15.10
CA HIS A 3 0.56 9.77 14.35
C HIS A 3 -0.06 10.77 13.38
N LEU A 4 0.06 10.50 12.09
CA LEU A 4 -0.51 11.34 11.03
C LEU A 4 -1.92 10.84 10.70
N VAL A 5 -2.89 11.75 10.74
CA VAL A 5 -4.27 11.50 10.33
C VAL A 5 -4.34 11.59 8.82
N THR A 6 -4.92 10.59 8.16
CA THR A 6 -4.87 10.53 6.69
C THR A 6 -5.89 11.43 5.98
N THR A 7 -6.46 12.45 6.63
CA THR A 7 -7.50 13.33 6.06
C THR A 7 -6.99 14.17 4.88
N ASP A 8 -5.71 14.49 4.85
CA ASP A 8 -5.12 15.46 3.91
C ASP A 8 -3.95 14.90 3.10
N ILE A 9 -3.69 13.59 3.19
CA ILE A 9 -2.60 12.94 2.48
C ILE A 9 -3.14 12.09 1.33
N THR A 10 -2.51 12.21 0.16
CA THR A 10 -2.84 11.34 -0.97
C THR A 10 -2.44 9.90 -0.67
N GLY A 11 -3.06 8.92 -1.35
CA GLY A 11 -2.69 7.52 -1.13
C GLY A 11 -1.21 7.21 -1.42
N VAL A 12 -0.59 7.96 -2.33
CA VAL A 12 0.84 7.85 -2.64
C VAL A 12 1.70 8.38 -1.48
N ASP A 13 1.30 9.49 -0.86
CA ASP A 13 2.05 10.06 0.26
C ASP A 13 1.87 9.23 1.54
N ALA A 14 0.67 8.68 1.76
CA ALA A 14 0.44 7.69 2.82
C ALA A 14 1.43 6.51 2.70
N LEU A 15 1.64 6.00 1.48
CA LEU A 15 2.57 4.90 1.25
C LEU A 15 4.03 5.29 1.50
N LYS A 16 4.44 6.50 1.11
CA LYS A 16 5.79 7.01 1.41
C LYS A 16 6.02 7.11 2.91
N LEU A 17 5.07 7.68 3.64
CA LEU A 17 5.15 7.85 5.10
C LEU A 17 5.30 6.49 5.81
N VAL A 18 4.50 5.49 5.41
CA VAL A 18 4.64 4.14 5.97
C VAL A 18 5.97 3.49 5.60
N ARG A 19 6.48 3.73 4.38
CA ARG A 19 7.82 3.27 3.97
C ARG A 19 8.95 3.91 4.79
N GLU A 20 8.75 5.13 5.27
CA GLU A 20 9.65 5.84 6.18
C GLU A 20 9.49 5.42 7.65
N GLY A 21 8.59 4.47 7.94
CA GLY A 21 8.33 3.97 9.29
C GLY A 21 7.32 4.81 10.10
N GLN A 22 6.60 5.72 9.45
CA GLN A 22 5.51 6.46 10.09
C GLN A 22 4.27 5.59 10.24
N GLN A 23 3.54 5.79 11.33
CA GLN A 23 2.31 5.07 11.61
C GLN A 23 1.09 5.95 11.32
N LEU A 24 0.26 5.52 10.38
CA LEU A 24 -0.93 6.25 9.96
C LEU A 24 -2.15 5.89 10.79
N ARG A 25 -3.05 6.86 10.99
CA ARG A 25 -4.35 6.65 11.63
C ARG A 25 -5.49 6.87 10.66
N CYS A 26 -6.46 5.96 10.70
CA CYS A 26 -7.71 6.06 9.99
C CYS A 26 -8.39 7.41 10.31
N PRO A 27 -8.82 8.18 9.29
CA PRO A 27 -9.37 9.51 9.51
C PRO A 27 -10.78 9.46 10.08
N ARG A 28 -11.45 8.30 9.97
CA ARG A 28 -12.84 8.11 10.38
C ARG A 28 -13.01 7.51 11.77
N CYS A 29 -12.16 6.55 12.13
CA CYS A 29 -12.26 5.83 13.40
C CYS A 29 -10.98 5.89 14.25
N ALA A 30 -9.98 6.67 13.82
CA ALA A 30 -8.71 6.88 14.52
C ALA A 30 -7.87 5.62 14.80
N SER A 31 -8.27 4.47 14.26
CA SER A 31 -7.52 3.20 14.36
C SER A 31 -6.19 3.27 13.60
N ILE A 32 -5.21 2.49 14.05
CA ILE A 32 -3.93 2.37 13.37
C ILE A 32 -4.16 1.62 12.04
N ILE A 33 -3.78 2.23 10.93
CA ILE A 33 -3.83 1.59 9.62
C ILE A 33 -2.83 0.43 9.61
N LYS A 34 -3.29 -0.74 9.17
CA LYS A 34 -2.47 -1.92 8.99
C LYS A 34 -1.88 -1.94 7.59
N THR A 35 -0.65 -2.43 7.48
CA THR A 35 -0.03 -2.76 6.19
C THR A 35 -0.49 -4.11 5.71
N ILE A 36 -0.38 -4.33 4.40
CA ILE A 36 -0.57 -5.62 3.76
C ILE A 36 0.76 -5.95 3.07
N PRO A 37 1.50 -6.98 3.52
CA PRO A 37 1.21 -7.88 4.66
C PRO A 37 1.27 -7.18 6.03
N GLU A 38 0.62 -7.75 7.05
CA GLU A 38 0.56 -7.17 8.41
C GLU A 38 1.97 -7.06 9.04
N ASP A 39 2.83 -8.04 8.79
CA ASP A 39 4.23 -8.06 9.23
C ASP A 39 5.19 -7.30 8.29
N TRP A 40 4.69 -6.36 7.49
CA TRP A 40 5.53 -5.60 6.58
C TRP A 40 6.68 -4.88 7.31
N ARG A 41 7.87 -4.93 6.71
CA ARG A 41 9.08 -4.25 7.19
C ARG A 41 9.76 -3.52 6.04
N PRO A 42 10.57 -2.48 6.32
CA PRO A 42 11.41 -1.85 5.31
C PRO A 42 12.24 -2.89 4.55
N GLY A 43 12.19 -2.84 3.22
CA GLY A 43 12.81 -3.84 2.33
C GLY A 43 11.86 -4.96 1.87
N MET A 44 10.68 -5.11 2.48
CA MET A 44 9.62 -5.99 1.99
C MET A 44 8.72 -5.27 0.98
N HIS A 45 8.09 -6.05 0.10
CA HIS A 45 7.08 -5.52 -0.81
C HIS A 45 5.82 -5.13 -0.03
N LEU A 46 5.42 -3.86 -0.13
CA LEU A 46 4.18 -3.35 0.46
C LEU A 46 3.07 -3.49 -0.57
N CYS A 47 2.16 -4.44 -0.37
CA CYS A 47 1.01 -4.67 -1.26
C CYS A 47 -0.11 -3.65 -1.05
N GLY A 48 -0.18 -3.04 0.13
CA GLY A 48 -1.25 -2.09 0.44
C GLY A 48 -1.33 -1.74 1.91
N MET A 49 -2.37 -1.00 2.26
CA MET A 49 -2.67 -0.56 3.61
C MET A 49 -4.18 -0.47 3.78
N GLU A 50 -4.71 -0.89 4.92
CA GLU A 50 -6.13 -0.87 5.21
C GLU A 50 -6.46 -0.52 6.66
N CYS A 51 -7.66 0.01 6.87
CA CYS A 51 -8.20 0.24 8.20
C CYS A 51 -8.66 -1.10 8.81
N PRO A 52 -8.16 -1.49 10.00
CA PRO A 52 -8.47 -2.79 10.60
C PRO A 52 -9.92 -2.93 11.07
N ASN A 53 -10.60 -1.80 11.31
CA ASN A 53 -11.99 -1.81 11.80
C ASN A 53 -13.00 -1.90 10.66
N GLU A 54 -12.70 -1.29 9.52
CA GLU A 54 -13.59 -1.18 8.36
C GLU A 54 -12.75 -0.75 7.14
N PRO A 55 -12.48 -1.65 6.19
CA PRO A 55 -11.71 -1.35 4.99
C PRO A 55 -12.27 -0.15 4.21
N ARG A 56 -13.59 0.06 4.23
CA ARG A 56 -14.23 1.22 3.56
C ARG A 56 -13.80 2.57 4.13
N HIS A 57 -13.26 2.63 5.35
CA HIS A 57 -12.79 3.88 5.92
C HIS A 57 -11.48 4.35 5.28
N PHE A 58 -10.62 3.40 4.94
CA PHE A 58 -9.32 3.66 4.34
C PHE A 58 -8.77 2.34 3.81
N THR A 59 -8.62 2.22 2.50
CA THR A 59 -7.92 1.10 1.86
C THR A 59 -7.16 1.63 0.65
N ILE A 60 -5.88 1.29 0.57
CA ILE A 60 -5.02 1.58 -0.56
C ILE A 60 -4.34 0.28 -0.95
N TYR A 61 -4.54 -0.14 -2.19
CA TYR A 61 -3.75 -1.21 -2.77
C TYR A 61 -2.58 -0.60 -3.55
N CYS A 62 -1.36 -1.01 -3.21
CA CYS A 62 -0.21 -0.87 -4.11
C CYS A 62 -0.36 -1.92 -5.20
N ASP A 63 -1.27 -1.67 -6.13
CA ASP A 63 -1.21 -2.35 -7.42
C ASP A 63 0.01 -1.74 -8.14
N ASP A 64 1.17 -2.35 -7.91
CA ASP A 64 2.43 -1.87 -8.43
C ASP A 64 2.30 -1.86 -9.96
N ARG A 65 2.15 -0.68 -10.56
CA ARG A 65 2.14 -0.54 -12.02
C ARG A 65 3.39 -1.19 -12.64
N ASN A 66 4.47 -1.38 -11.87
CA ASN A 66 5.64 -2.16 -12.30
C ASN A 66 5.38 -3.67 -12.29
N ALA A 67 4.72 -4.24 -11.28
CA ALA A 67 4.36 -5.66 -11.27
C ALA A 67 3.43 -6.02 -12.44
N MET A 68 2.47 -5.16 -12.78
CA MET A 68 1.67 -5.33 -14.01
C MET A 68 2.49 -5.11 -15.29
N LYS A 69 3.46 -4.19 -15.30
CA LYS A 69 4.36 -4.00 -16.45
C LYS A 69 5.25 -5.21 -16.67
N GLU A 70 5.81 -5.77 -15.61
CA GLU A 70 6.65 -6.98 -15.64
C GLU A 70 5.82 -8.21 -16.00
N MET A 71 4.60 -8.35 -15.48
CA MET A 71 3.68 -9.42 -15.87
C MET A 71 3.26 -9.30 -17.34
N ARG A 72 2.94 -8.09 -17.83
CA ARG A 72 2.68 -7.84 -19.26
C ARG A 72 3.92 -8.09 -20.12
N ALA A 73 5.11 -7.70 -19.66
CA ALA A 73 6.36 -7.95 -20.37
C ALA A 73 6.66 -9.45 -20.46
N SER A 74 6.44 -10.18 -19.36
CA SER A 74 6.60 -11.64 -19.29
C SER A 74 5.61 -12.35 -20.21
N MET A 75 4.33 -11.97 -20.21
CA MET A 75 3.33 -12.54 -21.13
C MET A 75 3.65 -12.24 -22.60
N LYS A 76 4.18 -11.05 -22.90
CA LYS A 76 4.58 -10.66 -24.26
C LYS A 76 5.81 -11.45 -24.75
N ALA A 77 6.72 -11.81 -23.86
CA ALA A 77 7.88 -12.64 -24.18
C ALA A 77 7.49 -14.10 -24.49
N THR A 78 6.46 -14.64 -23.84
CA THR A 78 5.95 -15.99 -24.14
C THR A 78 5.12 -16.04 -25.42
N ALA A 79 4.41 -14.96 -25.75
CA ALA A 79 3.59 -14.87 -26.96
C ALA A 79 4.40 -14.79 -28.28
N ASN A 80 5.68 -14.43 -28.22
CA ASN A 80 6.56 -14.30 -29.39
C ASN A 80 7.43 -15.55 -29.65
N LYS A 81 7.08 -16.68 -29.03
CA LYS A 81 7.82 -17.95 -29.13
C LYS A 81 7.03 -19.07 -29.80
N ASN A 82 5.96 -18.73 -30.52
CA ASN A 82 5.19 -19.68 -31.34
C ASN A 82 4.94 -19.13 -32.74
#